data_AF-B4Y2V5-F1
#
_entry.id   AF-B4Y2V5-F1
#
_cell.length_a   1.000
_cell.length_b   1.000
_cell.length_c   1.000
_cell.angle_alpha   90.00
_cell.angle_beta   90.00
_cell.angle_gamma   90.00
#
_symmetry.space_group_name_H-M   'P 1'
#
loop_
_entity.id
_entity.type
_entity.pdbx_description
1 polymer ?
#
loop_
_entity_poly.entity_id
_entity_poly.type
_entity_poly.pdbx_seq_one_letter_code
_entity_poly.pdbx_strand_id
1 'polypeptide(L)'
;TWNCCTGRVERGTVKVNEEVEIIGLKEEPTKTVVTGLEMFRKLLDFAVAGDNVGALLRGVDRHSVERGQVLAKPGTIKPHTVLKASVYALTQEEGGRHKPFFNKYRPQFYFRTTDVTGEVTLPEGTDMVMPG
;
A
#
# COMPACT_ATOMS: atom_id res chain seq x y z
N THR A 1 -18.69 3.82 -17.10
CA THR A 1 -17.55 4.50 -16.47
C THR A 1 -16.47 3.47 -16.27
N TRP A 2 -15.30 3.64 -16.89
CA TRP A 2 -14.23 2.64 -16.84
C TRP A 2 -13.67 2.55 -15.42
N ASN A 3 -13.68 1.35 -14.82
CA ASN A 3 -13.12 1.10 -13.49
C ASN A 3 -11.61 0.91 -13.65
N CYS A 4 -10.89 2.03 -13.59
CA CYS A 4 -9.45 2.10 -13.81
C CYS A 4 -8.75 2.37 -12.48
N CYS A 5 -7.85 1.48 -12.07
CA CYS A 5 -6.98 1.68 -10.92
C CYS A 5 -5.68 2.33 -11.41
N THR A 6 -5.36 3.51 -10.90
CA THR A 6 -4.14 4.22 -11.28
C THR A 6 -3.05 4.02 -10.25
N GLY A 7 -1.81 3.86 -10.73
CA GLY A 7 -0.66 3.71 -9.86
C GLY A 7 0.64 3.66 -10.63
N ARG A 8 1.74 3.72 -9.89
CA ARG A 8 3.08 3.48 -10.42
C ARG A 8 3.42 2.01 -10.23
N VAL A 9 3.89 1.34 -11.28
CA VAL A 9 4.41 -0.02 -11.16
C VAL A 9 5.70 0.03 -10.33
N GLU A 10 5.67 -0.54 -9.12
CA GLU A 10 6.82 -0.51 -8.21
C GLU A 10 7.92 -1.47 -8.64
N ARG A 11 7.54 -2.68 -9.07
CA ARG A 11 8.48 -3.73 -9.49
C ARG A 11 7.82 -4.71 -10.46
N GLY A 12 8.64 -5.38 -11.26
CA GLY A 12 8.19 -6.40 -12.21
C GLY A 12 7.54 -5.83 -13.47
N THR A 13 6.66 -6.62 -14.07
CA THR A 13 5.96 -6.31 -15.32
C THR A 13 4.55 -6.88 -15.21
N VAL A 14 3.57 -6.19 -15.78
CA VAL A 14 2.18 -6.66 -15.89
C VAL A 14 1.75 -6.58 -17.35
N LYS A 15 1.09 -7.63 -17.85
CA LYS A 15 0.58 -7.67 -19.23
C LYS A 15 -0.94 -7.64 -19.26
N VAL A 16 -1.50 -7.19 -20.39
CA VAL A 16 -2.93 -7.37 -20.65
C VAL A 16 -3.26 -8.87 -20.69
N ASN A 17 -4.39 -9.25 -20.11
CA ASN A 17 -4.88 -10.61 -19.86
C ASN A 17 -4.13 -11.40 -18.78
N GLU A 18 -3.28 -10.75 -17.97
CA GLU A 18 -2.64 -11.38 -16.83
C GLU A 18 -3.54 -11.36 -15.58
N GLU A 19 -3.48 -12.43 -14.79
CA GLU A 19 -4.16 -12.52 -13.50
C GLU A 19 -3.40 -11.73 -12.43
N VAL A 20 -4.13 -10.97 -11.62
CA VAL A 20 -3.62 -10.20 -10.50
C VAL A 20 -4.50 -10.34 -9.27
N GLU A 21 -3.93 -10.14 -8.10
CA GLU A 21 -4.63 -10.03 -6.83
C GLU A 21 -4.69 -8.58 -6.37
N ILE A 22 -5.88 -8.15 -5.93
CA ILE A 22 -6.10 -6.91 -5.17
C ILE A 22 -5.91 -7.27 -3.70
N ILE A 23 -4.88 -6.68 -3.07
CA ILE A 23 -4.43 -7.05 -1.72
C ILE A 23 -4.44 -5.81 -0.82
N GLY A 24 -4.86 -5.99 0.44
CA GLY A 24 -4.84 -4.96 1.49
C GLY A 24 -6.22 -4.44 1.84
N LEU A 25 -6.35 -3.86 3.04
CA LEU A 25 -7.57 -3.30 3.67
C LEU A 25 -8.73 -4.29 3.91
N LYS A 26 -8.81 -5.38 3.14
CA LYS A 26 -9.73 -6.50 3.29
C LYS A 26 -8.93 -7.74 3.72
N GLU A 27 -9.59 -8.64 4.46
CA GLU A 27 -8.97 -9.87 4.97
C GLU A 27 -8.54 -10.81 3.83
N GLU A 28 -9.39 -10.97 2.81
CA GLU A 28 -9.13 -11.87 1.69
C GLU A 28 -8.71 -11.12 0.41
N PRO A 29 -7.58 -11.51 -0.21
CA PRO A 29 -7.21 -11.06 -1.54
C PRO A 29 -8.28 -11.39 -2.59
N THR A 30 -8.62 -10.43 -3.43
CA THR A 30 -9.56 -10.65 -4.55
C THR A 30 -8.79 -10.84 -5.84
N LYS A 31 -9.03 -11.97 -6.53
CA LYS A 31 -8.43 -12.24 -7.85
C LYS A 31 -9.22 -11.56 -8.96
N THR A 32 -8.50 -11.02 -9.94
CA THR A 32 -9.07 -10.44 -11.15
C THR A 32 -8.09 -10.56 -12.31
N VAL A 33 -8.52 -10.15 -13.50
CA VAL A 33 -7.72 -10.15 -14.73
C VAL A 33 -7.58 -8.72 -15.21
N VAL A 34 -6.36 -8.32 -15.57
CA VAL A 34 -6.10 -7.03 -16.22
C VAL A 34 -6.62 -7.10 -17.65
N THR A 35 -7.64 -6.32 -17.99
CA THR A 35 -8.22 -6.30 -19.35
C THR A 35 -7.65 -5.19 -20.23
N GLY A 36 -6.91 -4.26 -19.65
CA GLY A 36 -6.27 -3.19 -20.39
C GLY A 36 -5.33 -2.38 -19.50
N LEU A 37 -4.30 -1.82 -20.12
CA LEU A 37 -3.35 -0.91 -19.50
C LEU A 37 -3.34 0.38 -20.30
N GLU A 38 -3.41 1.51 -19.61
CA GLU A 38 -3.43 2.83 -20.24
C GLU A 38 -2.39 3.76 -19.61
N MET A 39 -1.66 4.50 -20.44
CA MET A 39 -0.79 5.58 -20.03
C MET A 39 -1.03 6.80 -20.93
N PHE A 40 -1.40 7.95 -20.34
CA PHE A 40 -1.64 9.20 -21.08
C PHE A 40 -2.52 9.03 -22.34
N ARG A 41 -3.69 8.37 -22.23
CA ARG A 41 -4.62 8.08 -23.34
C ARG A 41 -4.08 7.14 -24.43
N LYS A 42 -2.97 6.44 -24.16
CA LYS A 42 -2.43 5.38 -25.02
C LYS A 42 -2.65 4.03 -24.35
N LEU A 43 -3.13 3.07 -25.14
CA LEU A 43 -3.21 1.68 -24.71
C LEU A 43 -1.81 1.05 -24.77
N LEU A 44 -1.51 0.22 -23.78
CA LEU A 44 -0.26 -0.51 -23.65
C LEU A 44 -0.54 -2.01 -23.61
N ASP A 45 0.33 -2.81 -24.25
CA ASP A 45 0.26 -4.27 -24.17
C ASP A 45 0.82 -4.80 -22.84
N PHE A 46 1.77 -4.06 -22.26
CA PHE A 46 2.39 -4.35 -20.98
C PHE A 46 2.89 -3.06 -20.31
N ALA A 47 3.10 -3.11 -19.00
CA ALA A 47 3.69 -2.03 -18.21
C ALA A 47 4.84 -2.58 -17.36
N VAL A 48 5.90 -1.78 -17.20
CA VAL A 48 7.11 -2.17 -16.45
C VAL A 48 7.33 -1.27 -15.24
N ALA A 49 8.21 -1.70 -14.33
CA ALA A 49 8.60 -0.92 -13.16
C ALA A 49 9.00 0.52 -13.54
N GLY A 50 8.40 1.49 -12.86
CA GLY A 50 8.59 2.91 -13.12
C GLY A 50 7.43 3.58 -13.85
N ASP A 51 6.65 2.82 -14.62
CA ASP A 51 5.52 3.33 -15.41
C ASP A 51 4.36 3.77 -14.53
N ASN A 52 3.77 4.93 -14.84
CA ASN A 52 2.51 5.38 -14.26
C ASN A 52 1.36 4.97 -15.18
N VAL A 53 0.58 3.99 -14.76
CA VAL A 53 -0.46 3.37 -15.58
C VAL A 53 -1.81 3.34 -14.89
N GLY A 54 -2.86 3.37 -15.70
CA GLY A 54 -4.19 2.94 -15.35
C GLY A 54 -4.40 1.49 -15.74
N ALA A 55 -4.72 0.62 -14.78
CA ALA A 55 -5.07 -0.78 -15.01
C ALA A 55 -6.59 -0.96 -14.98
N LEU A 56 -7.14 -1.51 -16.05
CA LEU A 56 -8.54 -1.89 -16.17
C LEU A 56 -8.69 -3.32 -15.67
N LEU A 57 -9.60 -3.55 -14.73
CA LEU A 57 -9.78 -4.84 -14.07
C LEU A 57 -11.14 -5.46 -14.43
N ARG A 58 -11.15 -6.76 -14.72
CA ARG A 58 -12.36 -7.50 -15.09
C ARG A 58 -13.28 -7.69 -13.89
N GLY A 59 -14.54 -7.26 -14.04
CA GLY A 59 -15.60 -7.57 -13.07
C GLY A 59 -15.42 -6.91 -11.70
N VAL A 60 -14.56 -5.89 -11.61
CA VAL A 60 -14.27 -5.17 -10.38
C VAL A 60 -15.02 -3.84 -10.41
N ASP A 61 -15.86 -3.59 -9.42
CA ASP A 61 -16.56 -2.32 -9.25
C ASP A 61 -15.59 -1.26 -8.68
N ARG A 62 -15.77 0.01 -9.02
CA ARG A 62 -15.03 1.13 -8.41
C ARG A 62 -15.16 1.14 -6.89
N HIS A 63 -16.31 0.74 -6.34
CA HIS A 63 -16.53 0.67 -4.89
C HIS A 63 -15.84 -0.55 -4.24
N SER A 64 -15.38 -1.51 -5.03
CA SER A 64 -14.71 -2.70 -4.52
C SER A 64 -13.19 -2.53 -4.36
N VAL A 65 -12.64 -1.43 -4.90
CA VAL A 65 -11.21 -1.08 -4.80
C VAL A 65 -11.01 0.25 -4.11
N GLU A 66 -10.07 0.29 -3.18
CA GLU A 66 -9.78 1.45 -2.36
C GLU A 66 -8.30 1.84 -2.44
N ARG A 67 -8.04 3.14 -2.28
CA ARG A 67 -6.65 3.64 -2.22
C ARG A 67 -5.95 3.05 -1.01
N GLY A 68 -4.76 2.51 -1.22
CA GLY A 68 -3.98 1.76 -0.23
C GLY A 68 -3.89 0.28 -0.56
N GLN A 69 -4.82 -0.25 -1.36
CA GLN A 69 -4.68 -1.59 -1.91
C GLN A 69 -3.59 -1.64 -2.98
N VAL A 70 -3.03 -2.82 -3.17
CA VAL A 70 -2.00 -3.09 -4.18
C VAL A 70 -2.47 -4.15 -5.17
N LEU A 71 -2.09 -3.99 -6.44
CA LEU A 71 -2.18 -5.03 -7.44
C LEU A 71 -0.87 -5.81 -7.46
N ALA A 72 -0.94 -7.12 -7.29
CA ALA A 72 0.23 -7.98 -7.28
C ALA A 72 0.00 -9.28 -8.04
N LYS A 73 1.08 -9.94 -8.43
CA LYS A 73 1.01 -11.31 -8.97
C LYS A 73 0.43 -12.24 -7.90
N PRO A 74 -0.51 -13.14 -8.25
CA PRO A 74 -1.17 -13.99 -7.26
C PRO A 74 -0.20 -14.77 -6.37
N GLY A 75 -0.45 -14.76 -5.06
CA GLY A 75 0.33 -15.49 -4.05
C GLY A 75 1.70 -14.90 -3.71
N THR A 76 2.07 -13.74 -4.27
CA THR A 76 3.41 -13.14 -4.02
C THR A 76 3.48 -12.19 -2.83
N ILE A 77 2.34 -11.65 -2.39
CA ILE A 77 2.23 -10.74 -1.25
C ILE A 77 1.07 -11.22 -0.38
N LYS A 78 1.22 -11.10 0.94
CA LYS A 78 0.16 -11.38 1.91
C LYS A 78 -0.10 -10.13 2.74
N PRO A 79 -1.37 -9.82 3.06
CA PRO A 79 -1.68 -8.73 3.97
C PRO A 79 -1.24 -9.11 5.40
N HIS A 80 -0.71 -8.15 6.14
CA HIS A 80 -0.28 -8.32 7.53
C HIS A 80 -0.79 -7.16 8.38
N THR A 81 -1.14 -7.46 9.64
CA THR A 81 -1.63 -6.47 10.62
C THR A 81 -0.62 -6.20 11.73
N VAL A 82 0.35 -7.10 11.92
CA VAL A 82 1.38 -7.00 12.95
C VAL A 82 2.75 -7.09 12.28
N LEU A 83 3.62 -6.16 12.61
CA LEU A 83 5.00 -6.11 12.14
C LEU A 83 5.93 -5.61 13.23
N LYS A 84 7.20 -6.02 13.17
CA LYS A 84 8.28 -5.41 13.94
C LYS A 84 9.03 -4.45 13.03
N ALA A 85 9.28 -3.24 13.50
CA ALA A 85 10.00 -2.22 12.74
C ALA A 85 11.01 -1.50 13.63
N SER A 86 12.10 -1.06 13.02
CA SER A 86 12.99 -0.05 13.59
C SER A 86 12.46 1.31 13.17
N VAL A 87 12.28 2.22 14.14
CA VAL A 87 11.70 3.54 13.91
C VAL A 87 12.64 4.59 14.49
N TYR A 88 12.85 5.68 13.73
CA TYR A 88 13.49 6.89 14.22
C TYR A 88 12.40 7.92 14.53
N ALA A 89 12.39 8.42 15.76
CA ALA A 89 11.43 9.44 16.18
C ALA A 89 12.03 10.83 15.89
N LEU A 90 11.47 11.54 14.91
CA LEU A 90 11.96 12.86 14.51
C LEU A 90 12.04 13.83 15.70
N THR A 91 13.12 14.60 15.79
CA THR A 91 13.29 15.65 16.80
C THR A 91 12.35 16.84 16.56
N GLN A 92 12.28 17.77 17.50
CA GLN A 92 11.51 19.00 17.33
C GLN A 92 12.02 19.84 16.14
N GLU A 93 13.33 19.92 15.97
CA GLU A 93 13.97 20.68 14.89
C GLU A 93 13.66 20.09 13.51
N GLU A 94 13.43 18.77 13.45
CA GLU A 94 13.00 18.05 12.25
C GLU A 94 11.49 18.13 12.01
N GLY A 95 10.75 18.90 12.83
CA GLY A 95 9.29 19.03 12.75
C GLY A 95 8.53 17.86 13.39
N GLY A 96 9.22 17.08 14.21
CA GLY A 96 8.67 15.96 14.97
C GLY A 96 7.94 16.38 16.24
N ARG A 97 7.92 15.47 17.22
CA ARG A 97 7.19 15.69 18.48
C ARG A 97 8.05 16.43 19.49
N HIS A 98 7.42 17.29 20.30
CA HIS A 98 8.07 17.90 21.47
C HIS A 98 8.11 16.97 22.69
N LYS A 99 7.14 16.05 22.79
CA LYS A 99 6.95 15.17 23.96
C LYS A 99 7.16 13.71 23.56
N PRO A 100 7.69 12.89 24.48
CA PRO A 100 7.79 11.45 24.26
C PRO A 100 6.44 10.81 23.96
N PHE A 101 6.49 9.61 23.42
CA PHE A 101 5.32 8.73 23.35
C PHE A 101 5.58 7.43 24.11
N PHE A 102 4.50 6.84 24.60
CA PHE A 102 4.52 5.68 25.48
C PHE A 102 3.95 4.46 24.76
N ASN A 103 3.98 3.32 25.44
CA ASN A 103 3.32 2.12 24.98
C ASN A 103 1.82 2.36 24.71
N LYS A 104 1.24 1.66 23.73
CA LYS A 104 -0.12 1.87 23.20
C LYS A 104 -0.34 3.22 22.50
N TYR A 105 0.72 3.90 22.09
CA TYR A 105 0.59 5.06 21.22
C TYR A 105 -0.07 4.65 19.89
N ARG A 106 -1.06 5.44 19.43
CA ARG A 106 -1.86 5.13 18.24
C ARG A 106 -1.69 6.16 17.11
N PRO A 107 -0.53 6.18 16.42
CA PRO A 107 -0.33 7.06 15.28
C PRO A 107 -0.98 6.49 14.01
N GLN A 108 -1.02 7.35 12.99
CA GLN A 108 -1.23 6.94 11.61
C GLN A 108 0.08 6.43 11.01
N PHE A 109 0.04 5.27 10.36
CA PHE A 109 1.15 4.68 9.63
C PHE A 109 0.91 4.80 8.13
N TYR A 110 1.87 5.37 7.44
CA TYR A 110 1.83 5.53 5.99
C TYR A 110 2.64 4.41 5.33
N PHE A 111 1.95 3.49 4.66
CA PHE A 111 2.57 2.43 3.86
C PHE A 111 2.22 2.64 2.39
N ARG A 112 3.20 3.15 1.62
CA ARG A 112 3.01 3.53 0.21
C ARG A 112 1.86 4.53 0.05
N THR A 113 0.70 4.08 -0.40
CA THR A 113 -0.52 4.88 -0.60
C THR A 113 -1.58 4.63 0.48
N THR A 114 -1.29 3.73 1.43
CA THR A 114 -2.15 3.38 2.55
C THR A 114 -1.85 4.28 3.73
N ASP A 115 -2.91 4.77 4.36
CA ASP A 115 -2.87 5.39 5.67
C ASP A 115 -3.71 4.51 6.61
N VAL A 116 -3.10 4.02 7.69
CA VAL A 116 -3.75 3.11 8.64
C VAL A 116 -3.35 3.45 10.07
N THR A 117 -4.35 3.53 10.95
CA THR A 117 -4.10 3.70 12.38
C THR A 117 -3.59 2.39 12.96
N GLY A 118 -2.45 2.43 13.62
CA GLY A 118 -1.87 1.26 14.28
C GLY A 118 -1.60 1.54 15.75
N GLU A 119 -1.37 0.49 16.53
CA GLU A 119 -0.94 0.60 17.91
C GLU A 119 0.55 0.23 18.04
N VAL A 120 1.32 1.08 18.72
CA VAL A 120 2.73 0.83 19.00
C VAL A 120 2.86 0.02 20.28
N THR A 121 3.52 -1.14 20.18
CA THR A 121 3.97 -1.93 21.33
C THR A 121 5.48 -1.76 21.49
N LEU A 122 5.91 -1.18 22.61
CA LEU A 122 7.34 -1.00 22.92
C LEU A 122 7.98 -2.31 23.43
N PRO A 123 9.29 -2.52 23.22
CA PRO A 123 10.01 -3.65 23.79
C PRO A 123 9.97 -3.66 25.32
N GLU A 124 10.14 -4.84 25.91
CA GLU A 124 10.22 -5.00 27.36
C GLU A 124 11.36 -4.14 27.94
N GLY A 125 11.09 -3.44 29.06
CA GLY A 125 12.02 -2.51 29.69
C GLY A 125 12.10 -1.12 29.04
N THR A 126 11.33 -0.84 27.97
CA THR A 126 11.23 0.49 27.36
C THR A 126 9.90 1.14 27.71
N ASP A 127 9.92 2.10 28.64
CA ASP A 127 8.71 2.78 29.08
C ASP A 127 8.25 3.89 28.12
N MET A 128 9.21 4.56 27.47
CA MET A 128 8.93 5.68 26.57
C MET A 128 9.98 5.81 25.48
N VAL A 129 9.58 6.46 24.38
CA VAL A 129 10.48 6.85 23.28
C VAL A 129 10.56 8.37 23.25
N MET A 130 11.78 8.88 23.40
CA MET A 130 12.08 10.30 23.22
C MET A 130 12.28 10.59 21.73
N PRO A 131 11.96 11.81 21.26
CA PRO A 131 12.42 12.30 19.96
C PRO A 131 13.96 12.33 19.89
N GLY A 132 14.54 11.90 18.76
CA GLY A 132 15.99 11.68 18.56
C GLY A 132 16.42 10.23 18.73
#